data_AF-A0A7V5PGA4-F1
#
_entry.id   AF-A0A7V5PGA4-F1
#
_cell.length_a   1.000
_cell.length_b   1.000
_cell.length_c   1.000
_cell.angle_alpha   90.00
_cell.angle_beta   90.00
_cell.angle_gamma   90.00
#
_symmetry.space_group_name_H-M   'P 1'
#
loop_
_entity.id
_entity.type
_entity.pdbx_description
1 polymer ?
#
loop_
_entity_poly.entity_id
_entity_poly.type
_entity_poly.pdbx_seq_one_letter_code
_entity_poly.pdbx_strand_id
1 'polypeptide(L)'
;TIDGVSRGFNFFYRAVDTTDLAITDYLVNRSGLTMTHGIPLTEYDYFRTTIGPESTKIITGTNTAQEIVDFVNREGERNTILRWSNSYSHDTRNRTVFPESGNLQRIGLETTIPGSQLSFYKLSYTGKYYHKVFGETIFTVRGNVAYAAPYGKTTELPFYEKYYAGGINSVRGY
;
A
#
# COMPACT_ATOMS: atom_id res chain seq x y z
N THR A 1 23.71 -7.03 -13.21
CA THR A 1 23.36 -7.72 -14.48
C THR A 1 23.26 -6.66 -15.55
N ILE A 2 23.48 -7.02 -16.82
CA ILE A 2 23.59 -6.06 -17.93
C ILE A 2 22.30 -5.23 -18.14
N ASP A 3 21.14 -5.71 -17.66
CA ASP A 3 19.82 -5.06 -17.88
C ASP A 3 19.20 -4.38 -16.63
N GLY A 4 19.97 -4.14 -15.56
CA GLY A 4 19.46 -3.43 -14.36
C GLY A 4 18.34 -4.12 -13.58
N VAL A 5 17.97 -5.35 -13.97
CA VAL A 5 16.98 -6.18 -13.26
C VAL A 5 17.50 -6.53 -11.87
N SER A 6 16.67 -6.30 -10.87
CA SER A 6 16.94 -6.57 -9.46
C SER A 6 16.00 -7.63 -8.91
N ARG A 7 16.53 -8.43 -7.98
CA ARG A 7 15.76 -9.38 -7.17
C ARG A 7 16.11 -9.19 -5.72
N GLY A 8 15.10 -9.08 -4.86
CA GLY A 8 15.26 -8.92 -3.42
C GLY A 8 14.36 -9.88 -2.66
N PHE A 9 14.80 -10.27 -1.47
CA PHE A 9 14.02 -11.05 -0.52
C PHE A 9 13.93 -10.27 0.78
N ASN A 10 12.77 -10.31 1.42
CA ASN A 10 12.54 -9.58 2.65
C ASN A 10 11.74 -10.44 3.63
N PHE A 11 12.20 -10.49 4.87
CA PHE A 11 11.42 -10.97 6.01
C PHE A 11 11.00 -9.75 6.83
N PHE A 12 9.75 -9.73 7.28
CA PHE A 12 9.27 -8.62 8.10
C PHE A 12 8.37 -9.10 9.23
N TYR A 13 8.38 -8.32 10.31
CA TYR A 13 7.42 -8.36 11.39
C TYR A 13 7.01 -6.92 11.70
N ARG A 14 5.72 -6.64 11.78
CA ARG A 14 5.16 -5.32 12.09
C ARG A 14 4.04 -5.49 13.10
N ALA A 15 4.13 -4.78 14.21
CA ALA A 15 3.07 -4.65 15.19
C ALA A 15 2.50 -3.23 15.14
N VAL A 16 1.18 -3.10 15.14
CA VAL A 16 0.48 -1.83 15.29
C VAL A 16 -0.40 -1.92 16.52
N ASP A 17 -0.23 -0.97 17.42
CA ASP A 17 -1.03 -0.81 18.64
C ASP A 17 -1.81 0.50 18.57
N THR A 18 -3.13 0.41 18.70
CA THR A 18 -4.03 1.57 18.65
C THR A 18 -4.63 1.92 19.99
N THR A 19 -4.25 1.23 21.08
CA THR A 19 -4.82 1.41 22.42
C THR A 19 -4.62 2.85 22.92
N ASP A 20 -3.48 3.47 22.61
CA ASP A 20 -3.18 4.86 23.00
C ASP A 20 -3.81 5.92 22.07
N LEU A 21 -4.44 5.52 20.96
CA LEU A 21 -4.96 6.44 19.96
C LEU A 21 -6.38 6.94 20.26
N ALA A 22 -7.02 6.46 21.34
CA ALA A 22 -8.40 6.81 21.74
C ALA A 22 -9.47 6.63 20.63
N ILE A 23 -9.19 5.82 19.60
CA ILE A 23 -10.12 5.54 18.50
C ILE A 23 -10.78 4.16 18.71
N THR A 24 -9.97 3.11 18.88
CA THR A 24 -10.42 1.74 19.16
C THR A 24 -9.24 0.91 19.65
N ASP A 25 -9.48 -0.04 20.55
CA ASP A 25 -8.42 -0.84 21.16
C ASP A 25 -8.20 -2.13 20.36
N TYR A 26 -7.16 -2.19 19.52
CA TYR A 26 -6.75 -3.43 18.88
C TYR A 26 -5.25 -3.47 18.62
N LEU A 27 -4.72 -4.70 18.54
CA LEU A 27 -3.37 -4.97 18.05
C LEU A 27 -3.43 -5.72 16.73
N VAL A 28 -2.65 -5.27 15.75
CA VAL A 28 -2.43 -6.01 14.50
C VAL A 28 -0.95 -6.37 14.39
N ASN A 29 -0.67 -7.68 14.50
CA ASN A 29 0.66 -8.24 14.29
C ASN A 29 0.71 -8.90 12.91
N ARG A 30 1.60 -8.42 12.06
CA ARG A 30 1.78 -8.91 10.69
C ARG A 30 3.19 -9.40 10.50
N SER A 31 3.32 -10.57 9.89
CA SER A 31 4.62 -11.15 9.54
C SER A 31 4.56 -11.74 8.16
N GLY A 32 5.69 -11.76 7.47
CA GLY A 32 5.72 -12.33 6.14
C GLY A 32 7.11 -12.43 5.54
N LEU A 33 7.14 -13.12 4.41
CA LEU A 33 8.30 -13.28 3.55
C LEU A 33 7.89 -12.81 2.16
N THR A 34 8.70 -11.96 1.53
CA THR A 34 8.42 -11.49 0.18
C THR A 34 9.62 -11.63 -0.73
N MET A 35 9.34 -11.90 -1.99
CA MET A 35 10.28 -11.82 -3.09
C MET A 35 9.84 -10.68 -4.00
N THR A 36 10.76 -9.78 -4.32
CA THR A 36 10.52 -8.63 -5.18
C THR A 36 11.43 -8.67 -6.39
N HIS A 37 10.87 -8.44 -7.57
CA HIS A 37 11.62 -8.16 -8.79
C HIS A 37 11.37 -6.72 -9.22
N GLY A 38 12.43 -6.07 -9.65
CA GLY A 38 12.40 -4.71 -10.20
C GLY A 38 13.04 -4.69 -11.57
N ILE A 39 12.29 -4.24 -12.56
CA ILE A 39 12.63 -4.29 -13.98
C ILE A 39 12.61 -2.85 -14.52
N PRO A 40 13.77 -2.25 -14.83
CA PRO A 40 13.79 -1.01 -15.60
C PRO A 40 13.31 -1.34 -17.02
N LEU A 41 12.30 -0.61 -17.49
CA LEU A 41 11.75 -0.78 -18.84
C LEU A 41 12.35 0.24 -19.79
N THR A 42 12.49 1.48 -19.34
CA THR A 42 13.14 2.61 -20.01
C THR A 42 13.90 3.46 -18.99
N GLU A 43 14.50 4.57 -19.40
CA GLU A 43 15.07 5.57 -18.49
C GLU A 43 14.03 6.26 -17.59
N TYR A 44 12.74 6.22 -17.97
CA TYR A 44 11.65 6.83 -17.22
C TYR A 44 10.69 5.80 -16.61
N ASP A 45 10.68 4.57 -17.13
CA ASP A 45 9.71 3.54 -16.79
C ASP A 45 10.30 2.42 -15.95
N TYR A 46 9.63 2.09 -14.85
CA TYR A 46 10.04 1.03 -13.94
C TYR A 46 8.86 0.18 -13.53
N PHE A 47 9.02 -1.14 -13.62
CA PHE A 47 8.05 -2.11 -13.16
C PHE A 47 8.59 -2.88 -11.94
N ARG A 48 7.76 -3.02 -10.92
CA ARG A 48 8.04 -3.78 -9.71
C ARG A 48 6.94 -4.81 -9.48
N THR A 49 7.33 -6.05 -9.24
CA THR A 49 6.41 -7.10 -8.82
C THR A 49 6.93 -7.74 -7.53
N THR A 50 6.06 -7.88 -6.54
CA THR A 50 6.35 -8.43 -5.23
C THR A 50 5.33 -9.52 -4.93
N ILE A 51 5.79 -10.69 -4.52
CA ILE A 51 4.93 -11.80 -4.12
C ILE A 51 5.42 -12.37 -2.79
N GLY A 52 4.49 -12.78 -1.92
CA GLY A 52 4.89 -13.39 -0.66
C GLY A 52 3.75 -13.79 0.26
N PRO A 53 3.92 -14.86 1.05
CA PRO A 53 2.99 -15.19 2.12
C PRO A 53 3.06 -14.16 3.25
N GLU A 54 1.91 -13.81 3.78
CA GLU A 54 1.75 -12.92 4.91
C GLU A 54 0.73 -13.50 5.90
N SER A 55 1.08 -13.51 7.19
CA SER A 55 0.18 -13.85 8.28
C SER A 55 -0.12 -12.59 9.09
N THR A 56 -1.41 -12.29 9.26
CA THR A 56 -1.93 -11.21 10.10
C THR A 56 -2.66 -11.82 11.29
N LYS A 57 -2.26 -11.46 12.52
CA LYS A 57 -2.94 -11.78 13.77
C LYS A 57 -3.54 -10.51 14.35
N ILE A 58 -4.81 -10.59 14.72
CA ILE A 58 -5.58 -9.53 15.36
C ILE A 58 -5.78 -9.92 16.83
N ILE A 59 -5.63 -8.96 17.72
CA ILE A 59 -5.92 -9.12 19.14
C ILE A 59 -6.85 -7.98 19.53
N THR A 60 -8.04 -8.32 20.01
CA THR A 60 -9.07 -7.36 20.44
C THR A 60 -8.87 -7.01 21.92
N GLY A 61 -9.07 -5.74 22.28
CA GLY A 61 -9.11 -5.26 23.66
C GLY A 61 -10.54 -5.09 24.19
N THR A 62 -10.67 -4.47 25.37
CA THR A 62 -11.96 -4.25 26.06
C THR A 62 -12.87 -3.27 25.30
N ASN A 63 -12.32 -2.22 24.67
CA ASN A 63 -13.08 -1.24 23.89
C ASN A 63 -12.77 -1.36 22.38
N THR A 64 -12.85 -2.57 21.85
CA THR A 64 -12.70 -2.80 20.41
C THR A 64 -13.97 -2.39 19.68
N ALA A 65 -13.85 -1.64 18.58
CA ALA A 65 -14.99 -1.33 17.71
C ALA A 65 -15.68 -2.60 17.21
N GLN A 66 -17.02 -2.59 17.19
CA GLN A 66 -17.83 -3.76 16.83
C GLN A 66 -17.46 -4.34 15.45
N GLU A 67 -17.13 -3.49 14.48
CA GLU A 67 -16.70 -3.93 13.14
C GLU A 67 -15.48 -4.89 13.18
N ILE A 68 -14.53 -4.63 14.08
CA ILE A 68 -13.33 -5.45 14.24
C ILE A 68 -13.67 -6.76 14.95
N VAL A 69 -14.52 -6.70 15.98
CA VAL A 69 -15.01 -7.88 16.70
C VAL A 69 -15.77 -8.80 15.74
N ASP A 70 -16.66 -8.24 14.92
CA ASP A 70 -17.43 -8.98 13.91
C ASP A 70 -16.52 -9.61 12.85
N PHE A 71 -15.50 -8.87 12.39
CA PHE A 71 -14.49 -9.41 11.48
C PHE A 71 -13.75 -10.60 12.09
N VAL A 72 -13.31 -10.50 13.35
CA VAL A 72 -12.61 -11.58 14.05
C VAL A 72 -13.52 -12.79 14.27
N ASN A 73 -14.79 -12.58 14.62
CA ASN A 73 -15.76 -13.66 14.78
C ASN A 73 -16.05 -14.39 13.46
N ARG A 74 -16.04 -13.68 12.34
CA ARG A 74 -16.33 -14.23 11.00
C ARG A 74 -15.13 -14.91 10.34
N GLU A 75 -13.97 -14.25 10.35
CA GLU A 75 -12.77 -14.68 9.60
C GLU A 75 -11.70 -15.33 10.50
N GLY A 76 -11.85 -15.22 11.82
CA GLY A 76 -10.87 -15.66 12.81
C GLY A 76 -9.81 -14.60 13.12
N GLU A 77 -9.15 -14.76 14.27
CA GLU A 77 -8.10 -13.84 14.75
C GLU A 77 -6.82 -13.90 13.89
N ARG A 78 -6.61 -14.97 13.12
CA ARG A 78 -5.40 -15.15 12.31
C ARG A 78 -5.74 -15.49 10.87
N ASN A 79 -5.22 -14.66 9.97
CA ASN A 79 -5.42 -14.80 8.53
C ASN A 79 -4.09 -14.84 7.80
N THR A 80 -3.90 -15.88 7.00
CA THR A 80 -2.75 -16.10 6.12
C THR A 80 -3.19 -15.94 4.68
N ILE A 81 -2.47 -15.10 3.95
CA ILE A 81 -2.73 -14.80 2.54
C ILE A 81 -1.44 -14.93 1.74
N LEU A 82 -1.56 -15.20 0.46
CA LEU A 82 -0.49 -15.03 -0.50
C LEU A 82 -0.75 -13.73 -1.27
N ARG A 83 0.08 -12.71 -1.02
CA ARG A 83 -0.09 -11.37 -1.60
C ARG A 83 0.77 -11.22 -2.85
N TRP A 84 0.20 -10.65 -3.90
CA TRP A 84 0.88 -10.28 -5.14
C TRP A 84 0.63 -8.80 -5.45
N SER A 85 1.70 -8.02 -5.43
CA SER A 85 1.68 -6.57 -5.63
C SER A 85 2.49 -6.22 -6.88
N ASN A 86 1.87 -5.50 -7.79
CA ASN A 86 2.48 -4.97 -9.01
C ASN A 86 2.43 -3.45 -8.98
N SER A 87 3.53 -2.80 -9.34
CA SER A 87 3.64 -1.35 -9.41
C SER A 87 4.36 -0.97 -10.68
N TYR A 88 3.75 -0.08 -11.44
CA TYR A 88 4.38 0.60 -12.57
C TYR A 88 4.58 2.06 -12.20
N SER A 89 5.74 2.61 -12.54
CA SER A 89 6.02 4.03 -12.39
C SER A 89 6.66 4.61 -13.64
N HIS A 90 6.19 5.79 -14.01
CA HIS A 90 6.75 6.64 -15.05
C HIS A 90 7.22 7.94 -14.39
N ASP A 91 8.52 8.25 -14.45
CA ASP A 91 9.13 9.41 -13.79
C ASP A 91 9.98 10.21 -14.77
N THR A 92 9.45 11.34 -15.24
CA THR A 92 10.14 12.28 -16.15
C THR A 92 10.68 13.50 -15.42
N ARG A 93 10.70 13.47 -14.08
CA ARG A 93 11.17 14.61 -13.29
C ARG A 93 12.63 14.88 -13.60
N ASN A 94 12.95 16.15 -13.79
CA ASN A 94 14.32 16.59 -14.10
C ASN A 94 15.32 16.30 -12.96
N ARG A 95 14.85 16.14 -11.72
CA ARG A 95 15.65 15.71 -10.57
C ARG A 95 14.78 15.08 -9.49
N THR A 96 15.36 14.19 -8.69
CA THR A 96 14.65 13.41 -7.67
C THR A 96 14.21 14.26 -6.48
N VAL A 97 15.07 15.19 -6.06
CA VAL A 97 14.88 16.08 -4.91
C VAL A 97 14.66 17.50 -5.43
N PHE A 98 13.62 18.18 -4.94
CA PHE A 98 13.14 19.48 -5.42
C PHE A 98 13.02 19.57 -6.96
N PRO A 99 12.13 18.77 -7.58
CA PRO A 99 11.90 18.83 -9.03
C PRO A 99 11.39 20.20 -9.48
N GLU A 100 11.91 20.70 -10.61
CA GLU A 100 11.45 21.97 -11.21
C GLU A 100 10.48 21.73 -12.37
N SER A 101 10.56 20.56 -13.02
CA SER A 101 9.73 20.20 -14.17
C SER A 101 9.56 18.68 -14.30
N GLY A 102 8.55 18.28 -15.05
CA GLY A 102 8.24 16.89 -15.36
C GLY A 102 7.12 16.31 -14.49
N ASN A 103 6.89 15.01 -14.61
CA ASN A 103 5.83 14.34 -13.88
C ASN A 103 6.30 13.01 -13.28
N LEU A 104 5.57 12.56 -12.26
CA LEU A 104 5.68 11.21 -11.71
C LEU A 104 4.28 10.62 -11.69
N GLN A 105 4.09 9.52 -12.40
CA GLN A 105 2.89 8.70 -12.36
C GLN A 105 3.24 7.35 -11.74
N ARG A 106 2.39 6.87 -10.83
CA ARG A 106 2.52 5.52 -10.26
C ARG A 106 1.17 4.85 -10.23
N ILE A 107 1.10 3.66 -10.79
CA ILE A 107 -0.07 2.79 -10.74
C ILE A 107 0.32 1.55 -9.95
N GLY A 108 -0.50 1.19 -8.97
CA GLY A 108 -0.32 0.00 -8.14
C GLY A 108 -1.55 -0.88 -8.17
N LEU A 109 -1.33 -2.18 -8.35
CA LEU A 109 -2.30 -3.25 -8.15
C LEU A 109 -1.76 -4.16 -7.06
N GLU A 110 -2.55 -4.37 -6.02
CA GLU A 110 -2.30 -5.40 -5.03
C GLU A 110 -3.47 -6.35 -5.01
N THR A 111 -3.19 -7.65 -4.99
CA THR A 111 -4.23 -8.67 -4.88
C THR A 111 -3.73 -9.84 -4.05
N THR A 112 -4.67 -10.55 -3.47
CA THR A 112 -4.43 -11.87 -2.89
C THR A 112 -4.54 -12.93 -3.98
N ILE A 113 -3.83 -14.04 -3.85
CA ILE A 113 -3.93 -15.16 -4.80
C ILE A 113 -5.03 -16.12 -4.34
N PRO A 114 -5.86 -16.67 -5.25
CA PRO A 114 -6.84 -17.71 -4.91
C PRO A 114 -6.23 -18.86 -4.10
N GLY A 115 -6.95 -19.32 -3.07
CA GLY A 115 -6.44 -20.25 -2.05
C GLY A 115 -6.02 -19.56 -0.75
N SER A 116 -5.88 -18.23 -0.73
CA SER A 116 -5.72 -17.43 0.49
C SER A 116 -6.94 -17.52 1.42
N GLN A 117 -6.77 -17.26 2.71
CA GLN A 117 -7.91 -17.19 3.65
C GLN A 117 -8.82 -15.99 3.33
N LEU A 118 -8.22 -14.87 2.95
CA LEU A 118 -8.92 -13.66 2.52
C LEU A 118 -8.63 -13.34 1.06
N SER A 119 -9.65 -12.83 0.37
CA SER A 119 -9.64 -12.50 -1.05
C SER A 119 -10.08 -11.05 -1.26
N PHE A 120 -9.12 -10.20 -1.65
CA PHE A 120 -9.33 -8.79 -1.94
C PHE A 120 -8.29 -8.28 -2.94
N TYR A 121 -8.64 -7.18 -3.61
CA TYR A 121 -7.71 -6.42 -4.44
C TYR A 121 -7.75 -4.93 -4.06
N LYS A 122 -6.65 -4.25 -4.35
CA LYS A 122 -6.45 -2.82 -4.11
C LYS A 122 -5.81 -2.20 -5.34
N LEU A 123 -6.37 -1.09 -5.78
CA LEU A 123 -5.88 -0.28 -6.87
C LEU A 123 -5.46 1.07 -6.31
N SER A 124 -4.34 1.59 -6.80
CA SER A 124 -3.86 2.91 -6.40
C SER A 124 -3.24 3.63 -7.59
N TYR A 125 -3.43 4.94 -7.61
CA TYR A 125 -2.82 5.85 -8.54
C TYR A 125 -2.29 7.07 -7.78
N THR A 126 -1.03 7.43 -8.03
CA THR A 126 -0.43 8.67 -7.56
C THR A 126 0.11 9.43 -8.75
N GLY A 127 -0.35 10.67 -8.90
CA GLY A 127 0.18 11.60 -9.89
C GLY A 127 0.82 12.81 -9.22
N LYS A 128 1.99 13.22 -9.72
CA LYS A 128 2.64 14.48 -9.39
C LYS A 128 3.06 15.16 -10.67
N TYR A 129 2.80 16.45 -10.77
CA TYR A 129 3.20 17.26 -11.90
C TYR A 129 3.87 18.53 -11.40
N TYR A 130 4.99 18.87 -12.03
CA TYR A 130 5.84 20.01 -11.72
C TYR A 130 6.01 20.87 -12.97
N HIS A 131 5.80 22.17 -12.82
CA HIS A 131 5.96 23.12 -13.90
C HIS A 131 6.58 24.43 -13.38
N LYS A 132 7.73 24.80 -13.95
CA LYS A 132 8.40 26.06 -13.65
C LYS A 132 7.63 27.22 -14.29
N VAL A 133 7.08 28.10 -13.47
CA VAL A 133 6.22 29.22 -13.94
C VAL A 133 7.08 30.42 -14.29
N PHE A 134 7.89 30.89 -13.34
CA PHE A 134 8.79 32.03 -13.52
C PHE A 134 9.89 32.03 -12.46
N GLY A 135 11.13 32.39 -12.83
CA GLY A 135 12.25 32.41 -11.89
C GLY A 135 12.42 31.08 -11.16
N GLU A 136 12.34 31.09 -9.84
CA GLU A 136 12.40 29.89 -8.98
C GLU A 136 11.01 29.39 -8.53
N THR A 137 9.94 29.99 -9.06
CA THR A 137 8.55 29.62 -8.71
C THR A 137 8.11 28.39 -9.50
N ILE A 138 7.77 27.32 -8.78
CA ILE A 138 7.36 26.02 -9.35
C ILE A 138 5.93 25.73 -8.94
N PHE A 139 5.06 25.60 -9.94
CA PHE A 139 3.72 25.06 -9.73
C PHE A 139 3.82 23.54 -9.54
N THR A 140 3.18 23.04 -8.47
CA THR A 140 3.13 21.60 -8.18
C THR A 140 1.69 21.19 -7.93
N VAL A 141 1.25 20.12 -8.57
CA VAL A 141 -0.01 19.45 -8.26
C VAL A 141 0.26 17.99 -7.92
N ARG A 142 -0.41 17.48 -6.89
CA ARG A 142 -0.37 16.08 -6.48
C ARG A 142 -1.80 15.56 -6.32
N GLY A 143 -2.06 14.40 -6.92
CA GLY A 143 -3.29 13.64 -6.73
C GLY A 143 -3.00 12.22 -6.25
N ASN A 144 -3.85 11.68 -5.39
CA ASN A 144 -3.85 10.26 -5.06
C ASN A 144 -5.29 9.76 -5.16
N VAL A 145 -5.50 8.66 -5.88
CA VAL A 145 -6.79 7.98 -6.00
C VAL A 145 -6.54 6.52 -5.68
N ALA A 146 -7.38 5.92 -4.85
CA ALA A 146 -7.26 4.52 -4.51
C ALA A 146 -8.63 3.88 -4.30
N TYR A 147 -8.71 2.59 -4.57
CA TYR A 147 -9.92 1.79 -4.43
C TYR A 147 -9.54 0.41 -3.93
N ALA A 148 -10.33 -0.17 -3.04
CA ALA A 148 -10.12 -1.52 -2.56
C ALA A 148 -11.47 -2.21 -2.40
N ALA A 149 -11.53 -3.48 -2.78
CA ALA A 149 -12.73 -4.29 -2.67
C ALA A 149 -12.38 -5.75 -2.34
N PRO A 150 -13.24 -6.43 -1.56
CA PRO A 150 -13.16 -7.87 -1.42
C PRO A 150 -13.63 -8.55 -2.72
N TYR A 151 -13.28 -9.82 -2.89
CA TYR A 151 -13.79 -10.65 -3.97
C TYR A 151 -13.86 -12.12 -3.54
N GLY A 152 -14.55 -12.96 -4.33
CA GLY A 152 -14.63 -14.39 -4.06
C GLY A 152 -15.39 -14.70 -2.77
N LYS A 153 -14.78 -15.47 -1.86
CA LYS A 153 -15.41 -15.89 -0.60
C LYS A 153 -15.41 -14.83 0.50
N THR A 154 -14.55 -13.82 0.38
CA THR A 154 -14.49 -12.73 1.35
C THR A 154 -15.59 -11.73 1.01
N THR A 155 -16.45 -11.45 1.98
CA THR A 155 -17.62 -10.59 1.79
C THR A 155 -17.33 -9.12 2.07
N GLU A 156 -16.32 -8.84 2.88
CA GLU A 156 -15.98 -7.49 3.33
C GLU A 156 -14.46 -7.28 3.29
N LEU A 157 -14.05 -6.07 2.92
CA LEU A 157 -12.63 -5.72 2.92
C LEU A 157 -12.11 -5.75 4.38
N PRO A 158 -11.02 -6.46 4.67
CA PRO A 158 -10.44 -6.44 6.01
C PRO A 158 -10.15 -5.02 6.47
N PHE A 159 -10.57 -4.66 7.68
CA PHE A 159 -10.50 -3.28 8.18
C PHE A 159 -9.08 -2.68 8.11
N TYR A 160 -8.06 -3.50 8.36
CA TYR A 160 -6.65 -3.12 8.31
C TYR A 160 -6.11 -2.92 6.88
N GLU A 161 -6.90 -3.20 5.84
CA GLU A 161 -6.57 -2.92 4.44
C GLU A 161 -7.26 -1.67 3.89
N LYS A 162 -8.12 -1.00 4.68
CA LYS A 162 -8.80 0.23 4.28
C LYS A 162 -7.80 1.37 4.03
N TYR A 163 -8.21 2.30 3.16
CA TYR A 163 -7.47 3.54 2.91
C TYR A 163 -7.93 4.64 3.87
N TYR A 164 -6.99 5.50 4.26
CA TYR A 164 -7.24 6.66 5.11
C TYR A 164 -6.78 7.94 4.40
N ALA A 165 -7.42 9.06 4.72
CA ALA A 165 -7.03 10.40 4.29
C ALA A 165 -7.01 11.33 5.52
N GLY A 166 -6.09 12.29 5.53
CA GLY A 166 -5.71 13.12 6.68
C GLY A 166 -4.21 13.03 7.00
N GLY A 167 -3.66 14.08 7.62
CA GLY A 167 -2.26 14.17 8.00
C GLY A 167 -1.27 14.60 6.91
N ILE A 168 -0.01 14.77 7.32
CA ILE A 168 1.06 15.41 6.52
C ILE A 168 1.30 14.79 5.14
N ASN A 169 0.99 13.49 5.00
CA ASN A 169 1.25 12.68 3.80
C ASN A 169 0.08 12.60 2.82
N SER A 170 -1.11 13.12 3.18
CA SER A 170 -2.28 13.14 2.29
C SER A 170 -2.87 14.54 2.21
N VAL A 171 -3.84 14.87 3.06
CA VAL A 171 -4.49 16.18 3.18
C VAL A 171 -4.02 16.83 4.47
N ARG A 172 -3.23 17.89 4.34
CA ARG A 172 -2.71 18.65 5.48
C ARG A 172 -3.83 19.50 6.11
N GLY A 173 -3.71 19.76 7.41
CA GLY A 173 -4.71 20.53 8.17
C GLY A 173 -5.81 19.67 8.81
N TYR A 174 -5.72 18.35 8.68
CA TYR A 174 -6.55 17.33 9.32
C TYR A 174 -5.64 16.34 10.05
#